data_AF-A0A821KU90-F1
#
_entry.id   AF-A0A821KU90-F1
#
_cell.length_a   1.000
_cell.length_b   1.000
_cell.length_c   1.000
_cell.angle_alpha   90.00
_cell.angle_beta   90.00
_cell.angle_gamma   90.00
#
_symmetry.space_group_name_H-M   'P 1'
#
loop_
_entity.id
_entity.type
_entity.pdbx_description
1 polymer ?
#
loop_
_entity_poly.entity_id
_entity_poly.type
_entity_poly.pdbx_seq_one_letter_code
_entity_poly.pdbx_strand_id
1 'polypeptide(L)'
;MVQNLTHTTMTCSINIDELRHVAILIHHSMTSVLKRTLWTTFLKSGTGLLKTKQQQQESNGLKMWPSLLKSMIKSCSHINHTENDVTDEICLNIVQTQLRRLEYQYEYYQNELKEKIKPLSNYEITIAPILRTFIQQNLQSLQIAYEFAIAFIGYEYEDQRLAFQ
;
A
#
# COMPACT_ATOMS: atom_id res chain seq x y z
N MET A 1 -26.13 -16.72 58.67
CA MET A 1 -26.34 -16.78 57.22
C MET A 1 -25.65 -15.58 56.59
N VAL A 2 -24.45 -15.76 56.05
CA VAL A 2 -23.71 -14.68 55.37
C VAL A 2 -23.54 -15.13 53.92
N GLN A 3 -24.13 -14.37 53.01
CA GLN A 3 -24.15 -14.67 51.58
C GLN A 3 -22.75 -14.50 51.00
N ASN A 4 -22.20 -15.58 50.42
CA ASN A 4 -20.99 -15.55 49.63
C ASN A 4 -21.27 -14.83 48.30
N LEU A 5 -20.73 -13.63 48.14
CA LEU A 5 -20.60 -12.97 46.85
C LEU A 5 -19.46 -13.63 46.07
N THR A 6 -19.81 -14.58 45.21
CA THR A 6 -18.92 -15.08 44.17
C THR A 6 -18.73 -13.97 43.14
N HIS A 7 -17.60 -13.26 43.23
CA HIS A 7 -17.08 -12.49 42.11
C HIS A 7 -16.70 -13.46 40.98
N THR A 8 -17.62 -13.68 40.05
CA THR A 8 -17.31 -14.32 38.77
C THR A 8 -16.47 -13.33 37.96
N THR A 9 -15.15 -13.39 38.11
CA THR A 9 -14.23 -12.78 37.14
C THR A 9 -14.42 -13.53 35.83
N MET A 10 -15.22 -12.98 34.92
CA MET A 10 -15.19 -13.37 33.52
C MET A 10 -13.81 -13.03 32.97
N THR A 11 -12.90 -14.00 33.02
CA THR A 11 -11.65 -13.95 32.27
C THR A 11 -12.02 -14.04 30.79
N CYS A 12 -12.19 -12.89 30.15
CA CYS A 12 -12.24 -12.79 28.70
C CYS A 12 -10.84 -13.14 28.18
N SER A 13 -10.58 -14.43 28.01
CA SER A 13 -9.36 -14.95 27.40
C SER A 13 -9.39 -14.54 25.93
N ILE A 14 -8.74 -13.41 25.61
CA ILE A 14 -8.57 -13.00 24.22
C ILE A 14 -7.84 -14.13 23.49
N ASN A 15 -8.48 -14.69 22.47
CA ASN A 15 -7.91 -15.77 21.70
C ASN A 15 -6.70 -15.24 20.90
N ILE A 16 -5.52 -15.79 21.15
CA ILE A 16 -4.27 -15.39 20.49
C ILE A 16 -4.38 -15.53 18.96
N ASP A 17 -5.12 -16.53 18.48
CA ASP A 17 -5.30 -16.73 17.04
C ASP A 17 -6.18 -15.65 16.40
N GLU A 18 -7.16 -15.11 17.14
CA GLU A 18 -7.97 -13.97 16.69
C GLU A 18 -7.12 -12.70 16.61
N LEU A 19 -6.30 -12.44 17.63
CA LEU A 19 -5.35 -11.32 17.61
C LEU A 19 -4.33 -11.45 16.49
N ARG A 20 -3.82 -12.67 16.23
CA ARG A 20 -2.90 -12.93 15.12
C ARG A 20 -3.57 -12.64 13.78
N HIS A 21 -4.82 -13.08 13.62
CA HIS A 21 -5.59 -12.80 12.42
C HIS A 21 -5.76 -11.29 12.22
N VAL A 22 -6.19 -10.56 13.24
CA VAL A 22 -6.30 -9.09 13.22
C VAL A 22 -4.97 -8.43 12.84
N ALA A 23 -3.86 -8.88 13.42
CA ALA A 23 -2.53 -8.38 13.10
C ALA A 23 -2.16 -8.62 11.62
N ILE A 24 -2.45 -9.80 11.08
CA ILE A 24 -2.23 -10.13 9.66
C ILE A 24 -3.03 -9.19 8.76
N LEU A 25 -4.30 -8.92 9.08
CA LEU A 25 -5.16 -8.03 8.30
C LEU A 25 -4.68 -6.57 8.32
N ILE A 26 -4.22 -6.08 9.47
CA ILE A 26 -3.60 -4.75 9.59
C ILE A 26 -2.32 -4.70 8.75
N HIS A 27 -1.44 -5.70 8.88
CA HIS A 27 -0.21 -5.78 8.10
C HIS A 27 -0.47 -5.79 6.59
N HIS A 28 -1.41 -6.60 6.12
CA HIS A 28 -1.79 -6.64 4.70
C HIS A 28 -2.39 -5.30 4.25
N SER A 29 -3.26 -4.69 5.06
CA SER A 29 -3.84 -3.39 4.75
C SER A 29 -2.78 -2.30 4.60
N MET A 30 -1.84 -2.20 5.55
CA MET A 30 -0.74 -1.23 5.52
C MET A 30 0.20 -1.48 4.34
N THR A 31 0.52 -2.74 4.06
CA THR A 31 1.30 -3.12 2.87
C THR A 31 0.61 -2.71 1.58
N SER A 32 -0.71 -2.90 1.46
CA SER A 32 -1.49 -2.48 0.29
C SER A 32 -1.46 -0.96 0.11
N VAL A 33 -1.54 -0.18 1.19
CA VAL A 33 -1.41 1.28 1.15
C VAL A 33 -0.03 1.69 0.63
N LEU A 34 1.05 1.11 1.18
CA LEU A 34 2.42 1.38 0.72
C LEU A 34 2.58 1.08 -0.77
N LYS A 35 2.11 -0.09 -1.22
CA LYS A 35 2.14 -0.48 -2.64
C LYS A 35 1.35 0.50 -3.50
N ARG A 36 0.14 0.85 -3.09
CA ARG A 36 -0.73 1.78 -3.82
C ARG A 36 -0.05 3.14 -4.00
N THR A 37 0.67 3.64 -2.99
CA THR A 37 1.45 4.89 -3.10
C THR A 37 2.47 4.79 -4.22
N LEU A 38 3.29 3.73 -4.26
CA LEU A 38 4.28 3.53 -5.33
C LEU A 38 3.62 3.42 -6.72
N TRP A 39 2.58 2.59 -6.87
CA TRP A 39 1.87 2.44 -8.14
C TRP A 39 1.16 3.72 -8.60
N THR A 40 0.66 4.53 -7.67
CA THR A 40 0.10 5.84 -7.97
C THR A 40 1.17 6.80 -8.47
N THR A 41 2.39 6.74 -7.91
CA THR A 41 3.53 7.51 -8.38
C THR A 41 3.91 7.13 -9.81
N PHE A 42 3.95 5.82 -10.14
CA PHE A 42 4.14 5.37 -11.54
C PHE A 42 3.08 5.95 -12.47
N LEU A 43 1.80 5.86 -12.08
CA LEU A 43 0.69 6.39 -12.89
C LEU A 43 0.85 7.90 -13.12
N LYS A 44 1.14 8.65 -12.04
CA LYS A 44 1.32 10.10 -12.13
C LYS A 44 2.49 10.48 -13.02
N SER A 45 3.61 9.76 -12.96
CA SER A 45 4.73 9.96 -13.87
C SER A 45 4.33 9.70 -15.33
N GLY A 46 3.75 8.53 -15.61
CA GLY A 46 3.35 8.12 -16.97
C GLY A 46 2.28 9.01 -17.60
N THR A 47 1.44 9.63 -16.78
CA THR A 47 0.35 10.51 -17.24
C THR A 47 0.71 11.99 -17.21
N GLY A 48 1.92 12.35 -16.77
CA GLY A 48 2.35 13.75 -16.66
C GLY A 48 1.71 14.52 -15.50
N LEU A 49 1.24 13.81 -14.49
CA LEU A 49 0.59 14.34 -13.29
C LEU A 49 1.49 14.35 -12.04
N LEU A 50 2.77 14.01 -12.18
CA LEU A 50 3.68 13.87 -11.03
C LEU A 50 3.95 15.18 -10.29
N LYS A 51 4.11 16.28 -11.02
CA LYS A 51 4.38 17.62 -10.46
C LYS A 51 3.23 18.61 -10.67
N THR A 52 2.09 18.17 -11.20
CA THR A 52 0.93 19.04 -11.40
C THR A 52 0.38 19.45 -10.04
N LYS A 53 0.66 20.69 -9.62
CA LYS A 53 0.00 21.30 -8.48
C LYS A 53 -1.50 21.40 -8.80
N GLN A 54 -2.35 21.13 -7.81
CA GLN A 54 -3.80 20.91 -7.87
C GLN A 54 -4.69 22.00 -8.53
N GLN A 55 -4.17 22.97 -9.31
CA GLN A 55 -4.99 24.11 -9.77
C GLN A 55 -4.79 24.63 -11.19
N GLN A 56 -4.08 23.94 -12.09
CA GLN A 56 -4.08 24.35 -13.51
C GLN A 56 -4.51 23.21 -14.42
N GLN A 57 -5.72 23.38 -14.96
CA GLN A 57 -6.26 22.70 -16.13
C GLN A 57 -5.37 23.06 -17.34
N GLU A 58 -4.27 22.33 -17.49
CA GLU A 58 -3.63 21.99 -18.76
C GLU A 58 -2.48 21.04 -18.43
N SER A 59 -2.68 19.75 -18.72
CA SER A 59 -1.70 18.69 -18.46
C SER A 59 -0.53 18.79 -19.44
N ASN A 60 0.35 19.78 -19.25
CA ASN A 60 1.62 19.92 -19.99
C ASN A 60 2.80 19.29 -19.24
N GLY A 61 2.55 18.45 -18.24
CA GLY A 61 3.62 17.71 -17.57
C GLY A 61 4.24 16.67 -18.51
N LEU A 62 5.56 16.51 -18.41
CA LEU A 62 6.29 15.46 -19.12
C LEU A 62 5.65 14.10 -18.82
N LYS A 63 5.21 13.38 -19.86
CA LYS A 63 4.67 12.03 -19.73
C LYS A 63 5.83 11.06 -19.84
N MET A 64 6.08 10.30 -18.78
CA MET A 64 7.21 9.39 -18.75
C MET A 64 6.95 8.20 -17.84
N TRP A 65 7.13 7.01 -18.38
CA TRP A 65 7.14 5.78 -17.60
C TRP A 65 8.54 5.51 -17.03
N PRO A 66 8.68 5.42 -15.69
CA PRO A 66 9.98 5.26 -15.04
C PRO A 66 10.70 3.97 -15.45
N SER A 67 12.03 4.01 -15.52
CA SER A 67 12.87 2.84 -15.82
C SER A 67 12.64 1.68 -14.84
N LEU A 68 12.41 2.01 -13.56
CA LEU A 68 12.07 1.03 -12.53
C LEU A 68 10.83 0.21 -12.90
N LEU A 69 9.75 0.86 -13.37
CA LEU A 69 8.54 0.16 -13.81
C LEU A 69 8.84 -0.75 -15.01
N LYS A 70 9.56 -0.23 -16.01
CA LYS A 70 9.93 -1.00 -17.21
C LYS A 70 10.77 -2.23 -16.84
N SER A 71 11.68 -2.11 -15.88
CA SER A 71 12.48 -3.22 -15.35
C SER A 71 11.60 -4.25 -14.64
N MET A 72 10.67 -3.82 -13.80
CA MET A 72 9.72 -4.72 -13.12
C MET A 72 8.89 -5.52 -14.13
N ILE A 73 8.37 -4.88 -15.18
CA ILE A 73 7.58 -5.54 -16.23
C ILE A 73 8.40 -6.61 -16.95
N LYS A 74 9.66 -6.32 -17.30
CA LYS A 74 10.56 -7.27 -17.97
C LYS A 74 10.96 -8.44 -17.08
N SER A 75 11.11 -8.20 -15.78
CA SER A 75 11.46 -9.25 -14.81
C SER A 75 10.35 -10.29 -14.60
N CYS A 76 9.11 -9.96 -14.97
CA CYS A 76 8.02 -10.93 -14.99
C CYS A 76 8.20 -11.89 -16.17
N SER A 77 8.77 -13.06 -15.90
CA SER A 77 9.18 -14.14 -16.81
C SER A 77 8.11 -14.71 -17.77
N HIS A 78 6.90 -14.15 -17.78
CA HIS A 78 5.83 -14.53 -18.70
C HIS A 78 5.72 -13.59 -19.91
N ILE A 79 6.60 -12.59 -19.98
CA ILE A 79 6.54 -11.52 -20.97
C ILE A 79 7.92 -11.43 -21.65
N ASN A 80 8.07 -12.11 -22.78
CA ASN A 80 9.26 -12.02 -23.65
C ASN A 80 9.26 -10.65 -24.36
N HIS A 81 9.59 -9.59 -23.64
CA HIS A 81 9.73 -8.24 -24.19
C HIS A 81 11.19 -7.81 -24.12
N THR A 82 11.75 -7.46 -25.28
CA THR A 82 13.00 -6.70 -25.39
C THR A 82 12.79 -5.27 -24.86
N GLU A 83 13.87 -4.51 -24.71
CA GLU A 83 13.82 -3.13 -24.18
C GLU A 83 12.85 -2.20 -24.93
N ASN A 84 12.63 -2.47 -26.21
CA ASN A 84 11.77 -1.71 -27.11
C ASN A 84 10.29 -2.16 -27.12
N ASP A 85 9.96 -3.27 -26.46
CA ASP A 85 8.61 -3.85 -26.51
C ASP A 85 7.69 -3.35 -25.38
N VAL A 86 8.23 -2.65 -24.38
CA VAL A 86 7.43 -2.09 -23.27
C VAL A 86 6.83 -0.75 -23.71
N THR A 87 5.64 -0.81 -24.30
CA THR A 87 4.90 0.36 -24.75
C THR A 87 4.22 1.11 -23.59
N ASP A 88 3.86 2.37 -23.83
CA ASP A 88 3.11 3.18 -22.88
C ASP A 88 1.74 2.56 -22.52
N GLU A 89 1.10 1.90 -23.48
CA GLU A 89 -0.17 1.20 -23.27
C GLU A 89 0.00 -0.01 -22.34
N ILE A 90 1.07 -0.78 -22.51
CA ILE A 90 1.41 -1.90 -21.62
C ILE A 90 1.65 -1.38 -20.20
N CYS A 91 2.44 -0.31 -20.05
CA CYS A 91 2.70 0.31 -18.76
C CYS A 91 1.40 0.77 -18.08
N LEU A 92 0.56 1.49 -18.82
CA LEU A 92 -0.72 2.00 -18.32
C LEU A 92 -1.64 0.87 -17.85
N ASN A 93 -1.81 -0.16 -18.68
CA ASN A 93 -2.68 -1.29 -18.38
C ASN A 93 -2.20 -2.05 -17.14
N ILE A 94 -0.89 -2.32 -17.03
CA ILE A 94 -0.32 -2.98 -15.86
C ILE A 94 -0.53 -2.14 -14.61
N VAL A 95 -0.19 -0.85 -14.65
CA VAL A 95 -0.34 0.04 -13.49
C VAL A 95 -1.80 0.14 -13.04
N GLN A 96 -2.74 0.32 -13.97
CA GLN A 96 -4.18 0.37 -13.65
C GLN A 96 -4.70 -0.96 -13.08
N THR A 97 -4.27 -2.08 -13.65
CA THR A 97 -4.63 -3.42 -13.16
C THR A 97 -4.12 -3.64 -11.74
N GLN A 98 -2.88 -3.25 -11.46
CA GLN A 98 -2.28 -3.37 -10.13
C GLN A 98 -3.00 -2.47 -9.11
N LEU A 99 -3.32 -1.23 -9.47
CA LEU A 99 -4.08 -0.32 -8.61
C LEU A 99 -5.47 -0.86 -8.29
N ARG A 100 -6.20 -1.37 -9.30
CA ARG A 100 -7.53 -1.97 -9.08
C ARG A 100 -7.45 -3.20 -8.17
N ARG A 101 -6.45 -4.06 -8.39
CA ARG A 101 -6.22 -5.25 -7.55
C ARG A 101 -5.94 -4.85 -6.10
N LEU A 102 -5.09 -3.85 -5.88
CA LEU A 102 -4.76 -3.35 -4.54
C LEU A 102 -5.97 -2.72 -3.85
N GLU A 103 -6.83 -2.00 -4.59
CA GLU A 103 -8.09 -1.47 -4.04
C GLU A 103 -8.98 -2.59 -3.53
N TYR A 104 -9.24 -3.59 -4.38
CA TYR A 104 -10.06 -4.75 -4.02
C TYR A 104 -9.51 -5.49 -2.80
N GLN A 105 -8.19 -5.74 -2.78
CA GLN A 105 -7.54 -6.39 -1.65
C GLN A 105 -7.65 -5.57 -0.37
N TYR A 106 -7.44 -4.25 -0.46
CA TYR A 106 -7.57 -3.35 0.68
C TYR A 106 -8.99 -3.35 1.24
N GLU A 107 -10.01 -3.21 0.38
CA GLU A 107 -11.41 -3.28 0.78
C GLU A 107 -11.76 -4.62 1.44
N TYR A 108 -11.28 -5.73 0.87
CA TYR A 108 -11.43 -7.05 1.45
C TYR A 108 -10.84 -7.13 2.87
N TYR A 109 -9.58 -6.71 3.05
CA TYR A 109 -8.93 -6.74 4.37
C TYR A 109 -9.62 -5.82 5.38
N GLN A 110 -10.09 -4.64 4.95
CA GLN A 110 -10.81 -3.71 5.82
C GLN A 110 -12.17 -4.28 6.26
N ASN A 111 -12.88 -4.94 5.35
CA ASN A 111 -14.17 -5.56 5.68
C ASN A 111 -13.98 -6.76 6.60
N GLU A 112 -13.00 -7.62 6.34
CA GLU A 112 -12.68 -8.75 7.22
C GLU A 112 -12.22 -8.26 8.60
N LEU A 113 -11.41 -7.20 8.65
CA LEU A 113 -10.95 -6.60 9.90
C LEU A 113 -12.15 -6.10 10.73
N LYS A 114 -13.12 -5.41 10.11
CA LYS A 114 -14.33 -4.96 10.81
C LYS A 114 -15.08 -6.12 11.46
N GLU A 115 -15.20 -7.25 10.79
CA GLU A 115 -15.86 -8.43 11.36
C GLU A 115 -15.05 -9.03 12.52
N LYS A 116 -13.72 -9.08 12.41
CA LYS A 116 -12.83 -9.67 13.42
C LYS A 116 -12.64 -8.82 14.68
N ILE A 117 -12.82 -7.49 14.59
CA ILE A 117 -12.68 -6.61 15.76
C ILE A 117 -13.97 -6.48 16.58
N LYS A 118 -15.15 -6.79 16.01
CA LYS A 118 -16.44 -6.76 16.73
C LYS A 118 -16.43 -7.47 18.09
N PRO A 119 -15.87 -8.69 18.24
CA PRO A 119 -15.81 -9.38 19.52
C PRO A 119 -14.74 -8.82 20.48
N LEU A 120 -13.82 -7.98 20.00
CA LEU A 120 -12.69 -7.50 20.79
C LEU A 120 -13.06 -6.20 21.53
N SER A 121 -13.44 -6.36 22.81
CA SER A 121 -13.64 -5.20 23.69
C SER A 121 -12.38 -4.34 23.80
N ASN A 122 -12.55 -3.01 23.84
CA ASN A 122 -11.46 -2.03 23.93
C ASN A 122 -10.42 -2.10 22.80
N TYR A 123 -10.77 -2.68 21.63
CA TYR A 123 -9.86 -2.79 20.49
C TYR A 123 -9.21 -1.46 20.12
N GLU A 124 -10.01 -0.42 19.89
CA GLU A 124 -9.49 0.90 19.44
C GLU A 124 -8.57 1.57 20.46
N ILE A 125 -8.82 1.38 21.76
CA ILE A 125 -8.08 2.07 22.83
C ILE A 125 -6.78 1.34 23.16
N THR A 126 -6.81 0.02 23.24
CA THR A 126 -5.69 -0.77 23.80
C THR A 126 -5.01 -1.62 22.73
N ILE A 127 -5.77 -2.39 21.96
CA ILE A 127 -5.21 -3.43 21.08
C ILE A 127 -4.66 -2.81 19.80
N ALA A 128 -5.43 -1.92 19.16
CA ALA A 128 -5.08 -1.32 17.88
C ALA A 128 -3.77 -0.51 17.94
N PRO A 129 -3.50 0.34 18.95
CA PRO A 129 -2.24 1.07 19.03
C PRO A 129 -1.02 0.15 19.18
N ILE A 130 -1.14 -0.92 19.97
CA ILE A 130 -0.07 -1.90 20.18
C ILE A 130 0.22 -2.65 18.87
N LEU A 131 -0.81 -3.20 18.24
CA LEU A 131 -0.66 -3.93 16.97
C LEU A 131 -0.13 -3.03 15.85
N ARG A 132 -0.66 -1.81 15.71
CA ARG A 132 -0.19 -0.86 14.69
C ARG A 132 1.27 -0.48 14.91
N THR A 133 1.69 -0.23 16.15
CA THR A 133 3.10 0.09 16.45
C THR A 133 4.02 -1.07 16.11
N PHE A 134 3.66 -2.28 16.56
CA PHE A 134 4.42 -3.48 16.26
C PHE A 134 4.53 -3.74 14.75
N ILE A 135 3.41 -3.65 14.02
CA ILE A 135 3.38 -3.87 12.58
C ILE A 135 4.15 -2.78 11.84
N GLN A 136 4.04 -1.52 12.26
CA GLN A 136 4.76 -0.39 11.66
C GLN A 136 6.28 -0.59 11.76
N GLN A 137 6.78 -1.08 12.90
CA GLN A 137 8.20 -1.41 13.07
C GLN A 137 8.64 -2.51 12.10
N ASN A 138 7.82 -3.55 11.92
CA ASN A 138 8.10 -4.64 10.99
C ASN A 138 8.02 -4.22 9.51
N LEU A 139 7.21 -3.21 9.19
CA LEU A 139 7.08 -2.67 7.84
C LEU A 139 8.10 -1.58 7.50
N GLN A 140 8.90 -1.12 8.46
CA GLN A 140 9.79 0.04 8.29
C GLN A 140 10.76 -0.14 7.10
N SER A 141 11.40 -1.30 6.98
CA SER A 141 12.32 -1.57 5.87
C SER A 141 11.62 -1.53 4.51
N LEU A 142 10.39 -2.04 4.43
CA LEU A 142 9.58 -2.00 3.21
C LEU A 142 9.16 -0.57 2.86
N GLN A 143 8.74 0.20 3.87
CA GLN A 143 8.39 1.61 3.71
C GLN A 143 9.58 2.41 3.16
N ILE A 144 10.76 2.27 3.77
CA ILE A 144 11.99 2.93 3.30
C ILE A 144 12.30 2.57 1.85
N ALA A 145 12.18 1.29 1.48
CA ALA A 145 12.42 0.86 0.11
C ALA A 145 11.48 1.53 -0.90
N TYR A 146 10.20 1.71 -0.54
CA TYR A 146 9.23 2.39 -1.41
C TYR A 146 9.42 3.90 -1.43
N GLU A 147 9.76 4.52 -0.31
CA GLU A 147 10.11 5.94 -0.26
C GLU A 147 11.32 6.23 -1.16
N PHE A 148 12.34 5.38 -1.11
CA PHE A 148 13.49 5.47 -2.01
C PHE A 148 13.09 5.32 -3.48
N ALA A 149 12.27 4.31 -3.81
CA ALA A 149 11.78 4.12 -5.18
C ALA A 149 10.97 5.33 -5.68
N ILE A 150 10.12 5.92 -4.84
CA ILE A 150 9.36 7.13 -5.16
C ILE A 150 10.29 8.32 -5.39
N ALA A 151 11.28 8.51 -4.53
CA ALA A 151 12.26 9.58 -4.68
C ALA A 151 13.07 9.41 -5.99
N PHE A 152 13.47 8.18 -6.31
CA PHE A 152 14.16 7.86 -7.55
C PHE A 152 13.32 8.18 -8.79
N ILE A 153 12.02 7.82 -8.80
CA ILE A 153 11.10 8.20 -9.87
C ILE A 153 11.02 9.73 -9.99
N GLY A 154 10.95 10.44 -8.86
CA GLY A 154 10.94 11.90 -8.85
C GLY A 154 12.21 12.53 -9.41
N TYR A 155 13.37 11.93 -9.15
CA TYR A 155 14.66 12.36 -9.71
C TYR A 155 14.73 12.10 -11.22
N GLU A 156 14.42 10.88 -11.66
CA GLU A 156 14.39 10.49 -13.09
C GLU A 156 13.45 11.40 -13.89
N TYR A 157 12.29 11.72 -13.31
CA TYR A 157 11.35 12.66 -13.90
C TYR A 157 11.96 14.04 -14.15
N GLU A 158 12.64 14.59 -13.14
CA GLU A 158 13.22 15.93 -13.19
C GLU A 158 14.41 16.00 -14.15
N ASP A 159 15.25 14.96 -14.17
CA ASP A 159 16.40 14.85 -15.07
C ASP A 159 15.97 14.93 -16.55
N GLN A 160 14.98 14.14 -16.96
CA GLN A 160 14.48 14.22 -18.34
C GLN A 160 13.75 15.54 -18.60
N ARG A 161 13.00 16.06 -17.62
CA ARG A 161 12.32 17.36 -17.78
C ARG A 161 13.32 18.47 -18.10
N LEU A 162 14.49 18.47 -17.46
CA LEU A 162 15.56 19.43 -17.74
C LEU A 162 16.23 19.18 -19.10
N ALA A 163 16.39 17.92 -19.51
CA ALA A 163 16.97 17.58 -20.81
C ALA A 163 16.09 17.97 -22.03
N PHE A 164 14.78 18.11 -21.83
CA PHE A 164 13.82 18.53 -22.87
C PHE A 164 13.52 20.06 -22.86
N GLN A 165 14.26 20.86 -22.09
CA GLN A 165 14.21 22.34 -22.12
C GLN A 165 15.30 22.93 -23.02
#